data_AF-A0A2N0B3B1-F1
#
_entry.id   AF-A0A2N0B3B1-F1
#
_cell.length_a   1.000
_cell.length_b   1.000
_cell.length_c   1.000
_cell.angle_alpha   90.00
_cell.angle_beta   90.00
_cell.angle_gamma   90.00
#
_symmetry.space_group_name_H-M   'P 1'
#
loop_
_entity.id
_entity.type
_entity.pdbx_description
1 polymer ?
#
loop_
_entity_poly.entity_id
_entity_poly.type
_entity_poly.pdbx_seq_one_letter_code
_entity_poly.pdbx_strand_id
1 'polypeptide(L)'
;GVAFASTGYLSSGSAVLPKNIVFESAGRVFSAEIYSIFMILCPGLALATSINGLFLILTASVEFVIEDGIFPKFLNRNFGFFRSKPILSTAFYAVSALALFGDWNLETLASYSTLGWLLLFLPLLFVFIRLERRVPRDFDPRFPLPRRFLRFAAYAGIVFILGFAFFLLADLFEQGRIVLLPFFLVSGAVYFLLKKGRGVGAGVGFISGEKMDAFIKSNLSEKNG
;
A
#
# COMPACT_ATOMS: atom_id res chain seq x y z
N GLY A 1 -6.85 -15.52 6.55
CA GLY A 1 -7.96 -14.99 7.37
C GLY A 1 -9.22 -14.73 6.54
N VAL A 2 -9.33 -13.56 5.89
CA VAL A 2 -10.57 -13.13 5.21
C VAL A 2 -10.81 -13.86 3.87
N ALA A 3 -9.76 -14.23 3.14
CA ALA A 3 -9.88 -15.00 1.90
C ALA A 3 -10.43 -16.43 2.13
N PHE A 4 -10.11 -17.05 3.27
CA PHE A 4 -10.63 -18.36 3.66
C PHE A 4 -12.12 -18.30 4.03
N ALA A 5 -12.60 -17.14 4.49
CA ALA A 5 -14.00 -16.89 4.77
C ALA A 5 -14.82 -16.56 3.51
N SER A 6 -14.17 -16.12 2.42
CA SER A 6 -14.86 -15.66 1.20
C SER A 6 -14.87 -16.68 0.05
N THR A 7 -13.86 -17.56 -0.06
CA THR A 7 -13.75 -18.45 -1.23
C THR A 7 -14.27 -19.86 -1.00
N GLY A 8 -14.63 -20.23 0.24
CA GLY A 8 -15.35 -21.47 0.58
C GLY A 8 -15.08 -22.62 -0.39
N TYR A 9 -13.86 -23.16 -0.41
CA TYR A 9 -13.57 -24.39 -1.13
C TYR A 9 -14.39 -25.50 -0.46
N LEU A 10 -15.59 -25.73 -0.99
CA LEU A 10 -16.55 -26.71 -0.54
C LEU A 10 -16.06 -28.11 -0.95
N SER A 11 -15.46 -28.82 0.01
CA SER A 11 -15.52 -30.28 0.00
C SER A 11 -16.86 -30.68 0.65
N SER A 12 -17.72 -31.33 -0.14
CA SER A 12 -19.11 -31.72 0.20
C SER A 12 -19.25 -32.76 1.34
N GLY A 13 -18.32 -32.81 2.31
CA GLY A 13 -18.29 -33.87 3.31
C GLY A 13 -17.82 -33.50 4.72
N SER A 14 -17.49 -32.24 5.03
CA SER A 14 -17.04 -31.89 6.38
C SER A 14 -18.13 -31.21 7.20
N ALA A 15 -18.75 -31.99 8.09
CA ALA A 15 -19.77 -31.60 9.06
C ALA A 15 -19.24 -30.70 10.21
N VAL A 16 -18.25 -29.86 9.94
CA VAL A 16 -17.56 -29.02 10.94
C VAL A 16 -17.29 -27.64 10.35
N LEU A 17 -18.35 -26.88 10.06
CA LEU A 17 -18.21 -25.42 9.90
C LEU A 17 -18.95 -24.74 11.05
N PRO A 18 -18.27 -23.88 11.84
CA PRO A 18 -18.90 -23.18 12.95
C PRO A 18 -20.01 -22.28 12.39
N LYS A 19 -21.17 -22.37 13.05
CA LYS A 19 -22.43 -21.72 12.73
C LYS A 19 -22.24 -20.20 12.62
N ASN A 20 -21.96 -19.71 11.40
CA ASN A 20 -21.71 -18.29 11.17
C ASN A 20 -23.07 -17.56 11.14
N ILE A 21 -23.34 -16.79 12.19
CA ILE A 21 -24.64 -16.14 12.45
C ILE A 21 -25.10 -15.29 11.26
N VAL A 22 -24.15 -14.65 10.56
CA VAL A 22 -24.42 -13.82 9.39
C VAL A 22 -24.98 -14.63 8.21
N PHE A 23 -24.45 -15.84 7.98
CA PHE A 23 -24.92 -16.73 6.90
C PHE A 23 -26.28 -17.34 7.23
N GLU A 24 -26.54 -17.64 8.51
CA GLU A 24 -27.85 -18.12 8.96
C GLU A 24 -28.93 -17.03 8.85
N SER A 25 -28.61 -15.79 9.21
CA SER A 25 -29.51 -14.65 9.04
C SER A 25 -29.82 -14.39 7.56
N ALA A 26 -28.81 -14.43 6.70
CA ALA A 26 -29.00 -14.23 5.26
C ALA A 26 -29.81 -15.37 4.62
N GLY A 27 -29.58 -16.63 5.01
CA GLY A 27 -30.34 -17.79 4.52
C GLY A 27 -31.81 -17.82 4.98
N ARG A 28 -32.18 -17.06 6.02
CA ARG A 28 -33.57 -16.89 6.45
C ARG A 28 -34.33 -15.81 5.68
N VAL A 29 -33.61 -14.86 5.08
CA VAL A 29 -34.21 -13.72 4.37
C VAL A 29 -34.33 -13.99 2.86
N PHE A 30 -33.40 -14.75 2.28
CA PHE A 30 -33.36 -15.02 0.85
C PHE A 30 -33.77 -16.45 0.51
N SER A 31 -34.35 -16.65 -0.68
CA SER A 31 -34.52 -18.00 -1.24
C SER A 31 -33.15 -18.64 -1.52
N ALA A 32 -33.06 -19.97 -1.50
CA ALA A 32 -31.80 -20.70 -1.63
C ALA A 32 -31.00 -20.33 -2.90
N GLU A 33 -31.70 -20.03 -3.99
CA GLU A 33 -31.11 -19.60 -5.26
C GLU A 33 -30.50 -18.20 -5.18
N ILE A 34 -31.26 -17.24 -4.63
CA ILE A 34 -30.80 -15.85 -4.45
C ILE A 34 -29.62 -15.80 -3.47
N TYR A 35 -29.69 -16.59 -2.39
CA TYR A 35 -28.61 -16.69 -1.42
C TYR A 35 -27.31 -17.18 -2.06
N SER A 36 -27.37 -18.22 -2.91
CA SER A 36 -26.20 -18.77 -3.59
C SER A 36 -25.57 -17.77 -4.57
N ILE A 37 -26.40 -17.06 -5.34
CA ILE A 37 -25.94 -16.01 -6.25
C ILE A 37 -25.28 -14.87 -5.46
N PHE A 38 -25.92 -14.42 -4.37
CA PHE A 38 -25.39 -13.36 -3.51
C PHE A 38 -24.03 -13.72 -2.91
N MET A 39 -23.88 -14.94 -2.41
CA MET A 39 -22.65 -15.45 -1.80
C MET A 39 -21.45 -15.50 -2.75
N ILE A 40 -21.69 -15.63 -4.05
CA ILE A 40 -20.63 -15.65 -5.06
C ILE A 40 -20.40 -14.25 -5.63
N LEU A 41 -21.49 -13.57 -5.99
CA LEU A 41 -21.44 -12.30 -6.72
C LEU A 41 -20.93 -11.15 -5.85
N CYS A 42 -21.36 -11.06 -4.58
CA CYS A 42 -20.96 -9.94 -3.72
C CYS A 42 -19.46 -9.94 -3.39
N PRO A 43 -18.85 -11.05 -2.94
CA PRO A 43 -17.40 -11.11 -2.75
C PRO A 43 -16.64 -10.91 -4.06
N GLY A 44 -17.11 -11.51 -5.17
CA GLY A 44 -16.50 -11.33 -6.49
C GLY A 44 -16.48 -9.87 -6.94
N LEU A 45 -17.61 -9.16 -6.78
CA LEU A 45 -17.73 -7.75 -7.11
C LEU A 45 -16.88 -6.86 -6.20
N ALA A 46 -16.87 -7.14 -4.89
CA ALA A 46 -16.03 -6.42 -3.92
C ALA A 46 -14.53 -6.60 -4.20
N LEU A 47 -14.11 -7.80 -4.60
CA LEU A 47 -12.73 -8.07 -5.02
C LEU A 47 -12.41 -7.33 -6.32
N ALA A 48 -13.28 -7.39 -7.32
CA ALA A 48 -13.08 -6.72 -8.60
C ALA A 48 -12.93 -5.19 -8.43
N THR A 49 -13.80 -4.57 -7.62
CA THR A 49 -13.73 -3.13 -7.35
C THR A 49 -12.49 -2.76 -6.53
N SER A 50 -12.11 -3.56 -5.54
CA SER A 50 -10.89 -3.34 -4.73
C SER A 50 -9.62 -3.46 -5.58
N ILE A 51 -9.53 -4.48 -6.43
CA ILE A 51 -8.40 -4.67 -7.35
C ILE A 51 -8.31 -3.49 -8.32
N ASN A 52 -9.44 -3.10 -8.93
CA ASN A 52 -9.47 -1.95 -9.82
C ASN A 52 -9.01 -0.64 -9.12
N GLY A 53 -9.48 -0.42 -7.90
CA GLY A 53 -9.04 0.72 -7.08
C GLY A 53 -7.54 0.70 -6.79
N LEU A 54 -6.99 -0.46 -6.45
CA LEU A 54 -5.55 -0.63 -6.23
C LEU A 54 -4.75 -0.31 -7.49
N PHE A 55 -5.17 -0.78 -8.67
CA PHE A 55 -4.49 -0.47 -9.94
C PHE A 55 -4.46 1.03 -10.22
N LEU A 56 -5.57 1.74 -9.97
CA LEU A 56 -5.64 3.19 -10.16
C LEU A 56 -4.70 3.93 -9.21
N ILE A 57 -4.75 3.62 -7.91
CA ILE A 57 -3.90 4.25 -6.88
C ILE A 57 -2.42 3.98 -7.16
N LEU A 58 -2.08 2.73 -7.50
CA LEU A 58 -0.69 2.33 -7.74
C LEU A 58 -0.12 3.02 -8.99
N THR A 59 -0.91 3.08 -10.07
CA THR A 59 -0.52 3.78 -11.31
C THR A 59 -0.29 5.26 -11.06
N ALA A 60 -1.22 5.94 -10.37
CA ALA A 60 -1.10 7.35 -10.04
C ALA A 60 0.09 7.63 -9.10
N SER A 61 0.31 6.78 -8.10
CA SER A 61 1.43 6.92 -7.16
C SER A 61 2.78 6.78 -7.86
N VAL A 62 2.93 5.79 -8.76
CA VAL A 62 4.18 5.58 -9.49
C VAL A 62 4.42 6.67 -10.55
N GLU A 63 3.37 7.26 -11.12
CA GLU A 63 3.49 8.43 -11.98
C GLU A 63 4.20 9.59 -11.29
N PHE A 64 3.78 9.97 -10.08
CA PHE A 64 4.46 11.02 -9.32
C PHE A 64 5.93 10.68 -9.07
N VAL A 65 6.24 9.41 -8.76
CA VAL A 65 7.61 8.94 -8.55
C VAL A 65 8.45 8.99 -9.84
N ILE A 66 7.84 8.77 -11.01
CA ILE A 66 8.52 8.94 -12.30
C ILE A 66 8.74 10.41 -12.63
N GLU A 67 7.77 11.28 -12.33
CA GLU A 67 7.88 12.74 -12.52
C GLU A 67 8.98 13.35 -11.64
N ASP A 68 9.09 12.90 -10.39
CA ASP A 68 10.19 13.22 -9.47
C ASP A 68 11.55 12.68 -9.95
N GLY A 69 11.56 11.93 -11.06
CA GLY A 69 12.76 11.38 -11.66
C GLY A 69 13.37 10.27 -10.82
N ILE A 70 12.63 9.63 -9.92
CA ILE A 70 13.07 8.48 -9.11
C ILE A 70 13.00 7.18 -9.92
N PHE A 71 12.05 7.05 -10.84
CA PHE A 71 11.98 5.95 -11.81
C PHE A 71 12.38 6.40 -13.23
N PRO A 72 12.69 5.46 -14.14
CA PRO A 72 13.10 5.83 -15.49
C PRO A 72 11.91 6.36 -16.31
N LYS A 73 12.13 7.45 -17.05
CA LYS A 73 11.09 8.17 -17.80
C LYS A 73 10.38 7.32 -18.86
N PHE A 74 11.01 6.25 -19.37
CA PHE A 74 10.39 5.38 -20.38
C PHE A 74 9.15 4.65 -19.86
N LEU A 75 9.02 4.42 -18.55
CA LEU A 75 7.82 3.82 -17.94
C LEU A 75 6.59 4.72 -18.06
N ASN A 76 6.82 6.03 -18.23
CA ASN A 76 5.76 7.03 -18.39
C ASN A 76 5.47 7.37 -19.87
N ARG A 77 5.83 6.47 -20.81
CA ARG A 77 5.60 6.72 -22.22
C ARG A 77 4.12 6.51 -22.56
N ASN A 78 3.45 7.59 -22.97
CA ASN A 78 2.10 7.54 -23.47
C ASN A 78 2.10 7.02 -24.91
N PHE A 79 1.19 6.09 -25.22
CA PHE A 79 0.91 5.70 -26.60
C PHE A 79 -0.27 6.53 -27.10
N GLY A 80 0.05 7.68 -27.69
CA GLY A 80 -0.79 8.55 -28.54
C GLY A 80 -2.27 8.66 -28.18
N PHE A 81 -3.05 7.63 -28.51
CA PHE A 81 -4.51 7.63 -28.48
C PHE A 81 -5.13 7.47 -27.08
N PHE A 82 -4.43 6.84 -26.15
CA PHE A 82 -4.92 6.68 -24.78
C PHE A 82 -4.07 7.49 -23.80
N ARG A 83 -4.76 8.21 -22.90
CA ARG A 83 -4.14 8.82 -21.71
C ARG A 83 -3.70 7.74 -20.70
N SER A 84 -4.03 6.47 -20.96
CA SER A 84 -3.55 5.33 -20.19
C SER A 84 -2.07 5.08 -20.50
N LYS A 85 -1.35 4.60 -19.48
CA LYS A 85 0.09 4.32 -19.55
C LYS A 85 0.28 2.81 -19.68
N PRO A 86 0.19 2.27 -20.91
CA PRO A 86 0.08 0.84 -21.11
C PRO A 86 1.28 0.10 -20.53
N ILE A 87 2.48 0.68 -20.63
CA ILE A 87 3.72 0.04 -20.14
C ILE A 87 3.65 -0.21 -18.63
N LEU A 88 3.20 0.77 -17.85
CA LEU A 88 3.14 0.67 -16.40
C LEU A 88 2.06 -0.33 -15.97
N SER A 89 0.88 -0.27 -16.59
CA SER A 89 -0.22 -1.21 -16.33
C SER A 89 0.16 -2.64 -16.74
N THR A 90 0.81 -2.83 -17.88
CA THR A 90 1.30 -4.15 -18.34
C THR A 90 2.37 -4.68 -17.40
N ALA A 91 3.26 -3.83 -16.86
CA ALA A 91 4.25 -4.27 -15.88
C ALA A 91 3.59 -4.78 -14.59
N PHE A 92 2.62 -4.05 -14.03
CA PHE A 92 1.88 -4.52 -12.85
C PHE A 92 1.09 -5.79 -13.13
N TYR A 93 0.47 -5.90 -14.30
CA TYR A 93 -0.23 -7.10 -14.72
C TYR A 93 0.71 -8.30 -14.83
N ALA A 94 1.87 -8.13 -15.47
CA ALA A 94 2.89 -9.18 -15.59
C ALA A 94 3.40 -9.64 -14.22
N VAL A 95 3.70 -8.71 -13.32
CA VAL A 95 4.12 -9.05 -11.95
C VAL A 95 3.01 -9.78 -11.18
N SER A 96 1.76 -9.33 -11.34
CA SER A 96 0.60 -9.99 -10.71
C SER A 96 0.39 -11.40 -11.26
N ALA A 97 0.52 -11.58 -12.57
CA ALA A 97 0.45 -12.89 -13.22
C ALA A 97 1.57 -13.81 -12.73
N LEU A 98 2.82 -13.32 -12.65
CA LEU A 98 3.94 -14.10 -12.14
C LEU A 98 3.71 -14.57 -10.69
N ALA A 99 3.13 -13.72 -9.84
CA ALA A 99 2.78 -14.09 -8.48
C ALA A 99 1.68 -15.19 -8.44
N LEU A 100 0.73 -15.16 -9.38
CA LEU A 100 -0.32 -16.18 -9.48
C LEU A 100 0.19 -17.52 -10.02
N PHE A 101 1.06 -17.51 -11.02
CA PHE A 101 1.63 -18.73 -11.62
C PHE A 101 2.77 -19.35 -10.80
N GLY A 102 3.27 -18.64 -9.79
CA GLY A 102 4.39 -19.11 -8.97
C GLY A 102 4.06 -20.19 -7.93
N ASP A 103 2.81 -20.67 -7.85
CA ASP A 103 2.30 -21.55 -6.77
C ASP A 103 2.52 -20.98 -5.35
N TRP A 104 2.57 -19.65 -5.22
CA TRP A 104 2.74 -19.02 -3.92
C TRP A 104 1.46 -19.14 -3.11
N ASN A 105 1.57 -19.59 -1.86
CA ASN A 105 0.44 -19.61 -0.95
C ASN A 105 -0.10 -18.17 -0.78
N LEU A 106 -1.41 -18.02 -0.94
CA LEU A 106 -2.16 -16.78 -0.69
C LEU A 106 -1.84 -16.16 0.66
N GLU A 107 -1.64 -16.99 1.68
CA GLU A 107 -1.26 -16.55 3.02
C GLU A 107 0.09 -15.84 3.02
N THR A 108 1.09 -16.44 2.37
CA THR A 108 2.43 -15.84 2.27
C THR A 108 2.39 -14.55 1.47
N LEU A 109 1.64 -14.50 0.36
CA LEU A 109 1.48 -13.28 -0.43
C LEU A 109 0.81 -12.16 0.38
N ALA A 110 -0.19 -12.51 1.20
CA ALA A 110 -0.86 -11.56 2.09
C ALA A 110 0.08 -11.03 3.17
N SER A 111 0.90 -11.89 3.79
CA SER A 111 1.91 -11.48 4.77
C SER A 111 2.99 -10.59 4.16
N TYR A 112 3.47 -10.91 2.95
CA TYR A 112 4.41 -10.07 2.20
C TYR A 112 3.83 -8.70 1.82
N SER A 113 2.59 -8.67 1.31
CA SER A 113 1.88 -7.44 1.01
C SER A 113 1.73 -6.57 2.26
N THR A 114 1.32 -7.18 3.38
CA THR A 114 1.17 -6.48 4.66
C THR A 114 2.49 -5.91 5.16
N LEU A 115 3.58 -6.69 5.10
CA LEU A 115 4.92 -6.23 5.44
C LEU A 115 5.37 -5.05 4.56
N GLY A 116 5.11 -5.12 3.25
CA GLY A 116 5.38 -4.02 2.32
C GLY A 116 4.65 -2.74 2.70
N TRP A 117 3.34 -2.82 2.99
CA TRP A 117 2.54 -1.68 3.44
C TRP A 117 3.02 -1.10 4.77
N LEU A 118 3.35 -1.96 5.75
CA LEU A 118 3.89 -1.56 7.05
C LEU A 118 5.19 -0.76 6.88
N LEU A 119 6.09 -1.22 6.00
CA LEU A 119 7.34 -0.53 5.70
C LEU A 119 7.11 0.83 5.01
N LEU A 120 6.07 0.97 4.18
CA LEU A 120 5.69 2.25 3.57
C LEU A 120 5.15 3.26 4.59
N PHE A 121 4.48 2.80 5.65
CA PHE A 121 3.99 3.69 6.70
C PHE A 121 5.10 4.23 7.61
N LEU A 122 6.22 3.52 7.75
CA LEU A 122 7.33 3.93 8.60
C LEU A 122 7.92 5.31 8.24
N PRO A 123 8.33 5.60 6.98
CA PRO A 123 8.81 6.92 6.61
C PRO A 123 7.72 7.98 6.72
N LEU A 124 6.45 7.63 6.47
CA LEU A 124 5.33 8.55 6.63
C LEU A 124 5.17 9.00 8.08
N LEU A 125 5.22 8.07 9.05
CA LEU A 125 5.21 8.41 10.48
C LEU A 125 6.41 9.25 10.89
N PHE A 126 7.59 8.97 10.33
CA PHE A 126 8.79 9.77 10.57
C PHE A 126 8.63 11.21 10.05
N VAL A 127 8.00 11.38 8.88
CA VAL A 127 7.64 12.69 8.34
C VAL A 127 6.69 13.40 9.30
N PHE A 128 5.67 12.75 9.86
CA PHE A 128 4.78 13.39 10.84
C PHE A 128 5.51 13.90 12.09
N ILE A 129 6.47 13.12 12.62
CA ILE A 129 7.30 13.53 13.76
C ILE A 129 8.17 14.75 13.40
N ARG A 130 8.73 14.77 12.19
CA ARG A 130 9.54 15.88 11.67
C ARG A 130 8.70 17.13 11.37
N LEU A 131 7.49 16.93 10.84
CA LEU A 131 6.57 17.99 10.45
C LEU A 131 6.17 18.83 11.65
N GLU A 132 5.92 18.20 12.81
CA GLU A 132 5.61 18.90 14.07
C GLU A 132 6.69 19.94 14.45
N ARG A 133 7.97 19.67 14.14
CA ARG A 133 9.09 20.56 14.44
C ARG A 133 9.27 21.67 13.40
N ARG A 134 8.84 21.43 12.15
CA ARG A 134 9.04 22.35 11.03
C ARG A 134 7.84 23.25 10.74
N VAL A 135 6.64 22.89 11.20
CA VAL A 135 5.45 23.71 10.99
C VAL A 135 5.51 24.96 11.88
N PRO A 136 5.43 26.17 11.30
CA PRO A 136 5.40 27.44 12.03
C PRO A 136 4.34 27.42 13.14
N ARG A 137 4.60 28.12 14.25
CA ARG A 137 3.60 28.21 15.35
C ARG A 137 2.33 28.95 14.91
N ASP A 138 2.44 29.79 13.90
CA ASP A 138 1.35 30.63 13.39
C ASP A 138 0.58 29.99 12.24
N PHE A 139 0.91 28.73 11.89
CA PHE A 139 0.14 27.98 10.90
C PHE A 139 -1.19 27.56 11.53
N ASP A 140 -2.29 28.09 11.01
CA ASP A 140 -3.65 27.74 11.42
C ASP A 140 -4.18 26.57 10.57
N PRO A 141 -4.15 25.32 11.07
CA PRO A 141 -4.65 24.18 10.33
C PRO A 141 -6.17 24.19 10.27
N ARG A 142 -6.76 23.85 9.11
CA ARG A 142 -8.22 23.61 8.99
C ARG A 142 -8.75 22.55 9.96
N PHE A 143 -7.89 21.63 10.39
CA PHE A 143 -8.19 20.63 11.42
C PHE A 143 -7.18 20.76 12.57
N PRO A 144 -7.52 21.47 13.65
CA PRO A 144 -6.62 21.64 14.79
C PRO A 144 -6.51 20.35 15.59
N LEU A 145 -5.43 19.60 15.35
CA LEU A 145 -5.04 18.47 16.20
C LEU A 145 -3.96 18.91 17.19
N PRO A 146 -4.08 18.56 18.48
CA PRO A 146 -3.06 18.91 19.46
C PRO A 146 -1.73 18.23 19.11
N ARG A 147 -0.64 19.01 19.06
CA ARG A 147 0.70 18.53 18.69
C ARG A 147 1.15 17.31 19.52
N ARG A 148 0.79 17.28 20.80
CA ARG A 148 1.05 16.14 21.71
C ARG A 148 0.36 14.86 21.24
N PHE A 149 -0.87 14.96 20.75
CA PHE A 149 -1.62 13.81 20.23
C PHE A 149 -0.99 13.30 18.93
N LEU A 150 -0.60 14.18 18.01
CA LEU A 150 0.07 13.77 16.77
C LEU A 150 1.39 13.03 17.07
N ARG A 151 2.16 13.53 18.04
CA ARG A 151 3.41 12.89 18.47
C ARG A 151 3.16 11.53 19.13
N PHE A 152 2.20 11.47 20.05
CA PHE A 152 1.81 10.21 20.69
C PHE A 152 1.32 9.18 19.67
N ALA A 153 0.43 9.59 18.76
CA ALA A 153 -0.08 8.74 17.69
C ALA A 153 1.02 8.24 16.75
N ALA A 154 1.98 9.10 16.39
CA ALA A 154 3.11 8.69 15.56
C ALA A 154 4.03 7.69 16.26
N TYR A 155 4.38 7.91 17.54
CA TYR A 155 5.19 6.95 18.30
C TYR A 155 4.45 5.64 18.54
N ALA A 156 3.18 5.69 18.94
CA ALA A 156 2.35 4.50 19.09
C ALA A 156 2.27 3.73 17.77
N GLY A 157 2.04 4.43 16.66
CA GLY A 157 2.03 3.85 15.32
C GLY A 157 3.35 3.15 14.96
N ILE A 158 4.49 3.76 15.25
CA ILE A 158 5.81 3.13 15.03
C ILE A 158 5.94 1.86 15.87
N VAL A 159 5.57 1.91 17.16
CA VAL A 159 5.62 0.74 18.04
C VAL A 159 4.71 -0.38 17.51
N PHE A 160 3.48 -0.06 17.10
CA PHE A 160 2.57 -1.05 16.52
C PHE A 160 3.10 -1.63 15.21
N ILE A 161 3.61 -0.79 14.30
CA ILE A 161 4.18 -1.26 13.03
C ILE A 161 5.37 -2.18 13.28
N LEU A 162 6.28 -1.84 14.21
CA LEU A 162 7.41 -2.68 14.55
C LEU A 162 6.96 -4.00 15.18
N GLY A 163 5.95 -3.96 16.07
CA GLY A 163 5.37 -5.16 16.67
C GLY A 163 4.72 -6.09 15.63
N PHE A 164 3.89 -5.54 14.73
CA PHE A 164 3.28 -6.32 13.65
C PHE A 164 4.30 -6.83 12.64
N ALA A 165 5.28 -6.01 12.27
CA ALA A 165 6.36 -6.42 11.39
C ALA A 165 7.15 -7.57 12.01
N PHE A 166 7.48 -7.50 13.32
CA PHE A 166 8.15 -8.57 14.04
C PHE A 166 7.32 -9.87 14.05
N PHE A 167 6.02 -9.78 14.36
CA PHE A 167 5.13 -10.94 14.36
C PHE A 167 5.04 -11.60 12.97
N LEU A 168 4.85 -10.80 11.92
CA LEU A 168 4.82 -11.29 10.54
C LEU A 168 6.16 -11.87 10.11
N LEU A 169 7.28 -11.30 10.56
CA LEU A 169 8.60 -11.84 10.26
C LEU A 169 8.84 -13.19 10.94
N ALA A 170 8.36 -13.35 12.18
CA ALA A 170 8.44 -14.61 12.91
C ALA A 170 7.62 -15.70 12.22
N ASP A 171 6.38 -15.40 11.83
CA ASP A 171 5.53 -16.31 11.06
C ASP A 171 6.18 -16.72 9.72
N LEU A 172 6.77 -15.76 8.99
CA LEU A 172 7.51 -16.05 7.77
C LEU A 172 8.78 -16.89 8.01
N PHE A 173 9.41 -16.74 9.18
CA PHE A 173 10.59 -17.51 9.57
C PHE A 173 10.23 -18.97 9.78
N GLU A 174 9.17 -19.24 10.54
CA GLU A 174 8.68 -20.59 10.82
C GLU A 174 8.28 -21.32 9.53
N GLN A 175 7.70 -20.60 8.55
CA GLN A 175 7.33 -21.16 7.26
C GLN A 175 8.52 -21.38 6.31
N GLY A 176 9.74 -20.97 6.67
CA GLY A 176 10.95 -21.10 5.84
C GLY A 176 10.96 -20.22 4.59
N ARG A 177 10.09 -19.21 4.52
CA ARG A 177 9.82 -18.42 3.29
C ARG A 177 10.53 -17.08 3.27
N ILE A 178 11.37 -16.76 4.25
CA ILE A 178 12.03 -15.46 4.42
C ILE A 178 12.93 -15.02 3.27
N VAL A 179 13.40 -15.95 2.43
CA VAL A 179 14.43 -15.69 1.41
C VAL A 179 14.05 -14.59 0.42
N LEU A 180 12.75 -14.41 0.15
CA LEU A 180 12.26 -13.38 -0.78
C LEU A 180 12.33 -11.97 -0.19
N LEU A 181 12.21 -11.81 1.12
CA LEU A 181 12.18 -10.51 1.78
C LEU A 181 13.49 -9.69 1.60
N PRO A 182 14.68 -10.22 1.93
CA PRO A 182 15.92 -9.49 1.69
C PRO A 182 16.15 -9.28 0.20
N PHE A 183 15.70 -10.19 -0.68
CA PHE A 183 15.82 -9.98 -2.13
C PHE A 183 15.07 -8.74 -2.61
N PHE A 184 13.82 -8.53 -2.19
CA PHE A 184 13.07 -7.30 -2.54
C PHE A 184 13.69 -6.04 -1.93
N LEU A 185 14.14 -6.11 -0.67
CA LEU A 185 14.73 -4.97 0.03
C LEU A 185 16.09 -4.59 -0.58
N VAL A 186 16.92 -5.59 -0.90
CA VAL A 186 18.22 -5.43 -1.55
C VAL A 186 18.04 -4.95 -2.99
N SER A 187 17.08 -5.46 -3.76
CA SER A 187 16.87 -4.98 -5.13
C SER A 187 16.48 -3.50 -5.18
N GLY A 188 15.61 -3.04 -4.26
CA GLY A 188 15.29 -1.63 -4.09
C GLY A 188 16.50 -0.79 -3.68
N ALA A 189 17.30 -1.27 -2.71
CA ALA A 189 18.51 -0.60 -2.26
C ALA A 189 19.58 -0.52 -3.36
N VAL A 190 19.81 -1.61 -4.08
CA VAL A 190 20.75 -1.70 -5.21
C VAL A 190 20.32 -0.75 -6.33
N TYR A 191 19.03 -0.71 -6.67
CA TYR A 191 18.52 0.26 -7.64
C TYR A 191 18.81 1.70 -7.22
N PHE A 192 18.55 2.03 -5.95
CA PHE A 192 18.82 3.36 -5.40
C PHE A 192 20.32 3.71 -5.43
N LEU A 193 21.20 2.77 -5.07
CA LEU A 193 22.65 2.96 -5.08
C LEU A 193 23.22 3.11 -6.50
N LEU A 194 22.81 2.25 -7.45
CA LEU A 194 23.20 2.34 -8.85
C LEU A 194 22.77 3.67 -9.48
N LYS A 195 21.62 4.20 -9.04
CA LYS A 195 21.14 5.50 -9.47
C LYS A 195 21.90 6.64 -8.81
N LYS A 196 22.19 6.56 -7.51
CA LYS A 196 23.01 7.55 -6.79
C LYS A 196 24.40 7.71 -7.43
N GLY A 197 24.99 6.61 -7.91
CA GLY A 197 26.26 6.61 -8.63
C GLY A 197 26.24 7.25 -10.03
N ARG A 198 25.06 7.46 -10.64
CA ARG A 198 24.89 8.05 -11.98
C ARG A 198 24.56 9.55 -11.96
N GLY A 199 24.89 10.26 -10.89
CA GLY A 199 24.79 11.72 -10.86
C GLY A 199 23.40 12.27 -10.52
N VAL A 200 22.72 11.70 -9.53
CA VAL A 200 21.57 12.36 -8.90
C VAL A 200 22.06 13.39 -7.88
N GLY A 201 22.64 14.47 -8.40
CA GLY A 201 22.93 15.70 -7.66
C GLY A 201 21.80 16.73 -7.71
N ALA A 202 20.74 16.51 -8.49
CA ALA A 202 19.77 17.58 -8.80
C ALA A 202 18.28 17.25 -8.55
N GLY A 203 17.90 15.98 -8.37
CA GLY A 203 16.47 15.57 -8.32
C GLY A 203 16.02 15.01 -6.98
N VAL A 204 16.85 14.16 -6.34
CA VAL A 204 16.58 13.59 -5.01
C VAL A 204 17.11 14.57 -3.96
N GLY A 205 16.70 15.82 -4.07
CA GLY A 205 16.70 16.75 -2.94
C GLY A 205 15.63 16.24 -2.01
N PHE A 206 16.01 15.31 -1.15
CA PHE A 206 15.26 14.65 -0.08
C PHE A 206 14.51 15.69 0.77
N ILE A 207 13.39 16.23 0.27
CA ILE A 207 12.71 17.45 0.74
C ILE A 207 13.63 18.24 1.67
N SER A 208 14.72 18.77 1.09
CA SER A 208 15.65 19.60 1.86
C SER A 208 14.79 20.68 2.49
N GLY A 209 15.00 20.95 3.78
CA GLY A 209 14.21 21.94 4.53
C GLY A 209 13.97 23.21 3.71
N GLU A 210 14.97 23.63 2.93
CA GLU A 210 14.91 24.76 2.00
C GLU A 210 13.76 24.76 0.98
N LYS A 211 13.44 23.64 0.31
CA LYS A 211 12.35 23.65 -0.70
C LYS A 211 10.97 23.69 -0.05
N MET A 212 10.84 23.07 1.13
CA MET A 212 9.60 23.15 1.90
C MET A 212 9.45 24.53 2.54
N ASP A 213 10.53 25.14 3.00
CA ASP A 213 10.55 26.50 3.54
C ASP A 213 10.26 27.55 2.45
N ALA A 214 10.75 27.33 1.22
CA ALA A 214 10.43 28.17 0.07
C ALA A 214 8.94 28.07 -0.34
N PHE A 215 8.38 26.85 -0.36
CA PHE A 215 6.96 26.63 -0.66
C PHE A 215 6.03 27.18 0.44
N ILE A 216 6.44 27.07 1.71
CA ILE A 216 5.69 27.65 2.83
C ILE A 216 5.74 29.19 2.75
N LYS A 217 6.90 29.78 2.45
CA LYS A 217 7.04 31.25 2.30
C LYS A 217 6.27 31.81 1.11
N SER A 218 6.27 31.13 -0.04
CA SER A 218 5.57 31.62 -1.23
C SER A 218 4.05 31.65 -1.02
N ASN A 219 3.49 30.62 -0.38
CA ASN A 219 2.05 30.56 -0.11
C ASN A 219 1.59 31.45 1.05
N LEU A 220 2.49 31.82 1.98
CA LEU A 220 2.18 32.77 3.05
C LEU A 220 2.28 34.23 2.58
N SER A 221 3.13 34.53 1.60
CA SER A 221 3.25 35.89 1.04
C SER A 221 2.04 36.28 0.19
N GLU A 222 1.39 35.32 -0.46
CA GLU A 222 0.22 35.56 -1.33
C GLU A 222 -1.07 35.79 -0.53
N LYS A 223 -1.09 35.44 0.76
CA LYS A 223 -2.24 35.63 1.65
C LYS A 223 -2.24 36.95 2.44
N ASN A 224 -1.13 37.69 2.41
CA ASN A 224 -0.93 38.93 3.18
C ASN A 224 -0.79 40.19 2.30
N GLY A 225 -1.11 40.09 1.00
CA GLY A 225 -1.28 41.23 0.09
C GLY A 225 -2.71 41.31 -0.41
#